data_AF-A0A655A7C9-F1
#
_entry.id   AF-A0A655A7C9-F1
#
_cell.length_a   1.000
_cell.length_b   1.000
_cell.length_c   1.000
_cell.angle_alpha   90.00
_cell.angle_beta   90.00
_cell.angle_gamma   90.00
#
_symmetry.space_group_name_H-M   'P 1'
#
loop_
_entity.id
_entity.type
_entity.pdbx_description
1 polymer ?
#
loop_
_entity_poly.entity_id
_entity_poly.type
_entity_poly.pdbx_seq_one_letter_code
_entity_poly.pdbx_strand_id
1 'polypeptide(L)'
;MDIHTARPGIVIGRRGTEADRIRADLEKLTGKQVQLNILEVKNPESQAQLVAQGVAEQLSNRVAFRRAMRKAIQSAMRQPNVKGIRVQCSGRLGGAEMSRSEFYREGRVPLHTLRADIDYGLYEAKTTFGRIGVKVWIYKGDIVGGKRELAAAAPAGADRPRRERPSGTRPRRSGASGTTATGTDAGRAAGGEEAAPDAAAPVEAQSTES
;
A
#
# COMPACT_ATOMS: atom_id res chain seq x y z
N MET A 1 -17.27 -16.43 -0.15
CA MET A 1 -16.21 -16.57 0.87
C MET A 1 -14.90 -16.46 0.14
N ASP A 2 -14.12 -15.43 0.43
CA ASP A 2 -12.90 -15.12 -0.32
C ASP A 2 -11.67 -15.43 0.53
N ILE A 3 -10.86 -16.38 0.08
CA ILE A 3 -9.64 -16.83 0.76
C ILE A 3 -8.44 -16.18 0.07
N HIS A 4 -7.69 -15.39 0.82
CA HIS A 4 -6.44 -14.81 0.35
C HIS A 4 -5.28 -15.71 0.78
N THR A 5 -4.51 -16.23 -0.17
CA THR A 5 -3.42 -17.17 0.09
C THR A 5 -2.16 -16.84 -0.70
N ALA A 6 -1.00 -17.18 -0.14
CA ALA A 6 0.29 -17.07 -0.84
C ALA A 6 0.46 -18.16 -1.91
N ARG A 7 -0.23 -19.30 -1.77
CA ARG A 7 -0.07 -20.47 -2.64
C ARG A 7 -1.43 -21.07 -2.99
N PRO A 8 -2.14 -20.53 -4.00
CA PRO A 8 -3.47 -21.01 -4.37
C PRO A 8 -3.46 -22.48 -4.81
N GLY A 9 -2.38 -22.94 -5.46
CA GLY A 9 -2.28 -24.32 -5.95
C GLY A 9 -2.39 -25.39 -4.86
N ILE A 10 -1.90 -25.11 -3.65
CA ILE A 10 -2.00 -26.05 -2.52
C ILE A 10 -3.44 -26.09 -1.99
N VAL A 11 -4.12 -24.95 -1.97
CA VAL A 11 -5.52 -24.83 -1.48
C VAL A 11 -6.52 -25.46 -2.44
N ILE A 12 -6.26 -25.39 -3.75
CA ILE A 12 -7.10 -26.05 -4.77
C ILE A 12 -6.84 -27.55 -4.81
N GLY A 13 -5.57 -27.96 -4.66
CA GLY A 13 -5.15 -29.36 -4.73
C GLY A 13 -5.20 -29.93 -6.16
N ARG A 14 -5.01 -31.24 -6.29
CA ARG A 14 -5.05 -31.92 -7.60
C ARG A 14 -6.50 -31.97 -8.09
N ARG A 15 -6.76 -31.41 -9.28
CA ARG A 15 -8.09 -31.37 -9.92
C ARG A 15 -9.20 -30.75 -9.04
N GLY A 16 -8.87 -29.85 -8.11
CA GLY A 16 -9.87 -29.20 -7.25
C GLY A 16 -10.33 -30.01 -6.03
N THR A 17 -9.77 -31.21 -5.81
CA THR A 17 -10.21 -32.12 -4.73
C THR A 17 -10.19 -31.46 -3.35
N GLU A 18 -9.20 -30.62 -3.06
CA GLU A 18 -9.07 -30.00 -1.74
C GLU A 18 -10.04 -28.82 -1.56
N ALA A 19 -10.28 -28.05 -2.63
CA ALA A 19 -11.29 -26.99 -2.62
C ALA A 19 -12.71 -27.56 -2.42
N ASP A 20 -13.02 -28.71 -3.03
CA ASP A 20 -14.32 -29.37 -2.87
C ASP A 20 -14.50 -29.95 -1.45
N ARG A 21 -13.43 -30.49 -0.85
CA ARG A 21 -13.46 -30.91 0.57
C ARG A 21 -13.76 -29.74 1.50
N ILE A 22 -13.04 -28.62 1.33
CA ILE A 22 -13.25 -27.41 2.14
C ILE A 22 -14.68 -26.87 1.94
N ARG A 23 -15.20 -26.88 0.71
CA ARG A 23 -16.59 -26.49 0.43
C ARG A 23 -17.57 -27.39 1.18
N ALA A 24 -17.42 -28.71 1.09
CA ALA A 24 -18.29 -29.66 1.76
C ALA A 24 -18.27 -29.49 3.29
N ASP A 25 -17.10 -29.24 3.89
CA ASP A 25 -16.99 -29.01 5.33
C ASP A 25 -17.60 -27.66 5.75
N LEU A 26 -17.47 -26.62 4.92
CA LEU A 26 -18.14 -25.34 5.16
C LEU A 26 -19.66 -25.44 5.03
N GLU A 27 -20.16 -26.23 4.09
CA GLU A 27 -21.59 -26.48 3.91
C GLU A 27 -22.17 -27.26 5.10
N LYS A 28 -21.45 -28.26 5.62
CA LYS A 28 -21.86 -28.98 6.85
C LYS A 28 -21.94 -28.05 8.06
N LEU A 29 -20.99 -27.12 8.20
CA LEU A 29 -20.95 -26.18 9.33
C LEU A 29 -22.01 -25.09 9.23
N THR A 30 -22.27 -24.59 8.02
CA THR A 30 -23.13 -23.40 7.81
C THR A 30 -24.57 -23.78 7.47
N GLY A 31 -24.80 -25.02 6.99
CA GLY A 31 -26.10 -25.48 6.48
C GLY A 31 -26.60 -24.71 5.25
N LYS A 32 -25.70 -24.00 4.54
CA LYS A 32 -25.99 -23.17 3.36
C LYS A 32 -24.95 -23.44 2.29
N GLN A 33 -25.35 -23.28 1.02
CA GLN A 33 -24.42 -23.41 -0.10
C GLN A 33 -23.36 -22.30 -0.07
N VAL A 34 -22.08 -22.68 -0.13
CA VAL A 34 -20.95 -21.75 0.01
C VAL A 34 -20.19 -21.63 -1.31
N GLN A 35 -20.14 -20.41 -1.86
CA GLN A 35 -19.24 -20.06 -2.97
C GLN A 35 -17.87 -19.70 -2.40
N LEU A 36 -16.83 -20.42 -2.84
CA LEU A 36 -15.46 -20.28 -2.36
C LEU A 36 -14.57 -19.74 -3.48
N ASN A 37 -14.05 -18.52 -3.28
CA ASN A 37 -13.13 -17.85 -4.19
C ASN A 37 -11.72 -17.86 -3.57
N ILE A 38 -10.72 -18.34 -4.31
CA ILE A 38 -9.34 -18.37 -3.85
C ILE A 38 -8.58 -17.30 -4.63
N LEU A 39 -8.13 -16.27 -3.90
CA LEU A 39 -7.39 -15.15 -4.43
C LEU A 39 -5.92 -15.24 -4.00
N GLU A 40 -5.03 -14.99 -4.94
CA GLU A 40 -3.59 -14.98 -4.68
C GLU A 40 -3.14 -13.64 -4.09
N VAL A 41 -2.32 -13.71 -3.05
CA VAL A 41 -1.62 -12.55 -2.51
C VAL A 41 -0.37 -12.29 -3.37
N LYS A 42 -0.37 -11.19 -4.13
CA LYS A 42 0.71 -10.83 -5.06
C LYS A 42 2.11 -10.85 -4.42
N ASN A 43 2.24 -10.28 -3.22
CA ASN A 43 3.51 -10.18 -2.50
C ASN A 43 3.35 -10.76 -1.08
N PRO A 44 3.76 -12.02 -0.85
CA PRO A 44 3.57 -12.65 0.47
C PRO A 44 4.42 -11.99 1.57
N GLU A 45 5.62 -11.50 1.24
CA GLU A 45 6.50 -10.84 2.23
C GLU A 45 6.03 -9.43 2.63
N SER A 46 5.02 -8.87 1.93
CA SER A 46 4.39 -7.61 2.33
C SER A 46 3.30 -7.84 3.38
N GLN A 47 2.82 -9.07 3.54
CA GLN A 47 1.71 -9.38 4.42
C GLN A 47 2.22 -9.88 5.76
N ALA A 48 1.87 -9.17 6.84
CA ALA A 48 2.40 -9.43 8.17
C ALA A 48 2.06 -10.85 8.67
N GLN A 49 0.86 -11.34 8.36
CA GLN A 49 0.44 -12.68 8.76
C GLN A 49 1.25 -13.79 8.07
N LEU A 50 1.55 -13.64 6.78
CA LEU A 50 2.33 -14.62 6.01
C LEU A 50 3.79 -14.62 6.45
N VAL A 51 4.36 -13.44 6.73
CA VAL A 51 5.70 -13.30 7.29
C VAL A 51 5.78 -13.94 8.68
N ALA A 52 4.79 -13.71 9.55
CA ALA A 52 4.73 -14.31 10.87
C ALA A 52 4.66 -15.85 10.80
N GLN A 53 3.84 -16.39 9.89
CA GLN A 53 3.76 -17.82 9.63
C GLN A 53 5.10 -18.38 9.15
N GLY A 54 5.74 -17.73 8.16
CA GLY A 54 7.03 -18.18 7.62
C GLY A 54 8.16 -18.18 8.67
N VAL A 55 8.18 -17.20 9.57
CA VAL A 55 9.13 -17.17 10.70
C VAL A 55 8.81 -18.30 11.69
N ALA A 56 7.54 -18.49 12.02
CA ALA A 56 7.13 -19.53 12.95
C ALA A 56 7.43 -20.95 12.45
N GLU A 57 7.22 -21.21 11.16
CA GLU A 57 7.59 -22.49 10.51
C GLU A 57 9.11 -22.73 10.55
N GLN A 58 9.93 -21.68 10.39
CA GLN A 58 11.38 -21.80 10.55
C GLN A 58 11.77 -22.12 12.00
N LEU A 59 11.08 -21.51 12.98
CA LEU A 59 11.31 -21.78 14.40
C LEU A 59 10.89 -23.21 14.80
N SER A 60 9.79 -23.74 14.26
CA SER A 60 9.40 -25.15 14.48
C SER A 60 10.41 -26.12 13.88
N ASN A 61 11.02 -25.76 12.75
CA ASN A 61 12.08 -26.52 12.10
C ASN A 61 13.47 -26.36 12.76
N ARG A 62 13.53 -25.83 13.99
CA ARG A 62 14.75 -25.65 14.80
C ARG A 62 15.81 -24.74 14.16
N VAL A 63 15.40 -23.82 13.27
CA VAL A 63 16.31 -22.79 12.77
C VAL A 63 16.61 -21.79 13.89
N ALA A 64 17.87 -21.31 13.94
CA ALA A 64 18.26 -20.27 14.90
C ALA A 64 17.36 -19.02 14.76
N PHE A 65 16.72 -18.62 15.85
CA PHE A 65 15.69 -17.57 15.84
C PHE A 65 16.21 -16.21 15.34
N ARG A 66 17.48 -15.87 15.62
CA ARG A 66 18.13 -14.65 15.09
C ARG A 66 18.23 -14.68 13.57
N ARG A 67 18.54 -15.84 12.99
CA ARG A 67 18.64 -16.03 11.54
C ARG A 67 17.26 -15.92 10.87
N ALA A 68 16.25 -16.57 11.45
CA ALA A 68 14.89 -16.51 10.95
C ALA A 68 14.34 -15.07 10.94
N MET A 69 14.53 -14.32 12.04
CA MET A 69 14.11 -12.92 12.13
C MET A 69 14.84 -12.01 11.15
N ARG A 70 16.17 -12.07 11.05
CA ARG A 70 16.92 -11.24 10.09
C ARG A 70 16.53 -11.55 8.64
N LYS A 71 16.35 -12.84 8.31
CA LYS A 71 15.92 -13.25 6.97
C LYS A 71 14.56 -12.65 6.63
N ALA A 72 13.59 -12.71 7.55
CA ALA A 72 12.25 -12.16 7.35
C ALA A 72 12.28 -10.64 7.18
N ILE A 73 13.06 -9.93 8.01
CA ILE A 73 13.21 -8.47 7.92
C ILE A 73 13.81 -8.06 6.57
N GLN A 74 14.91 -8.69 6.17
CA GLN A 74 15.56 -8.40 4.89
C GLN A 74 14.64 -8.73 3.70
N SER A 75 13.89 -9.82 3.78
CA SER A 75 12.95 -10.23 2.74
C SER A 75 11.81 -9.22 2.57
N ALA A 76 11.24 -8.74 3.69
CA ALA A 76 10.18 -7.74 3.69
C ALA A 76 10.69 -6.36 3.21
N MET A 77 11.84 -5.89 3.71
CA MET A 77 12.40 -4.57 3.35
C MET A 77 12.85 -4.47 1.88
N ARG A 78 13.13 -5.61 1.22
CA ARG A 78 13.41 -5.63 -0.24
C ARG A 78 12.20 -5.26 -1.07
N GLN A 79 10.99 -5.33 -0.52
CA GLN A 79 9.79 -5.02 -1.26
C GLN A 79 9.53 -3.51 -1.27
N PRO A 80 9.16 -2.92 -2.43
CA PRO A 80 9.05 -1.47 -2.57
C PRO A 80 7.94 -0.85 -1.72
N ASN A 81 6.95 -1.66 -1.34
CA ASN A 81 5.79 -1.20 -0.57
C ASN A 81 6.05 -1.17 0.93
N VAL A 82 7.20 -1.68 1.42
CA VAL A 82 7.49 -1.77 2.84
C VAL A 82 8.46 -0.65 3.24
N LYS A 83 8.00 0.25 4.11
CA LYS A 83 8.81 1.37 4.63
C LYS A 83 9.44 1.06 5.99
N GLY A 84 8.98 0.00 6.64
CA GLY A 84 9.58 -0.50 7.87
C GLY A 84 8.90 -1.77 8.36
N ILE A 85 9.64 -2.53 9.15
CA ILE A 85 9.19 -3.78 9.75
C ILE A 85 9.70 -3.89 11.18
N ARG A 86 8.86 -4.43 12.06
CA ARG A 86 9.23 -4.87 13.41
C ARG A 86 8.83 -6.32 13.55
N VAL A 87 9.76 -7.16 13.99
CA VAL A 87 9.49 -8.57 14.33
C VAL A 87 9.85 -8.75 15.79
N GLN A 88 8.91 -9.31 16.57
CA GLN A 88 9.11 -9.65 17.97
C GLN A 88 8.79 -11.11 18.18
N CYS A 89 9.73 -11.84 18.76
CA CYS A 89 9.59 -13.24 19.14
C CYS A 89 9.64 -13.35 20.66
N SER A 90 8.64 -13.98 21.26
CA SER A 90 8.56 -14.18 22.71
C SER A 90 8.32 -15.65 23.04
N GLY A 91 9.08 -16.18 23.99
CA GLY A 91 8.93 -17.55 24.48
C GLY A 91 10.26 -18.19 24.82
N ARG A 92 10.30 -19.52 24.80
CA ARG A 92 11.52 -20.33 25.06
C ARG A 92 12.43 -20.37 23.83
N LEU A 93 13.04 -19.23 23.53
CA LEU A 93 13.85 -19.05 22.33
C LEU A 93 15.08 -19.98 22.34
N GLY A 94 15.19 -20.84 21.33
CA GLY A 94 16.29 -21.80 21.19
C GLY A 94 16.24 -22.98 22.17
N GLY A 95 15.11 -23.21 22.84
CA GLY A 95 14.96 -24.30 23.82
C GLY A 95 15.48 -23.98 25.22
N ALA A 96 15.81 -22.71 25.49
CA ALA A 96 16.13 -22.25 26.84
C ALA A 96 14.97 -22.51 27.82
N GLU A 97 15.32 -22.73 29.10
CA GLU A 97 14.34 -22.93 30.17
C GLU A 97 13.51 -21.66 30.42
N MET A 98 14.19 -20.50 30.47
CA MET A 98 13.55 -19.21 30.70
C MET A 98 13.00 -18.59 29.41
N SER A 99 11.79 -18.02 29.49
CA SER A 99 11.21 -17.28 28.37
C SER A 99 11.88 -15.92 28.20
N ARG A 100 12.23 -15.58 26.96
CA ARG A 100 12.80 -14.28 26.60
C ARG A 100 11.97 -13.64 25.49
N SER A 101 11.99 -12.31 25.45
CA SER A 101 11.39 -11.53 24.38
C SER A 101 12.50 -10.80 23.64
N GLU A 102 12.71 -11.15 22.37
CA GLU A 102 13.65 -10.46 21.50
C GLU A 102 12.88 -9.79 20.37
N PHE A 103 13.31 -8.58 20.00
CA PHE A 103 12.73 -7.86 18.89
C PHE A 103 13.81 -7.25 18.02
N TYR A 104 13.53 -7.21 16.72
CA TYR A 104 14.32 -6.51 15.73
C TYR A 104 13.41 -5.59 14.93
N ARG A 105 13.94 -4.42 14.58
CA ARG A 105 13.23 -3.37 13.85
C ARG A 105 14.15 -2.83 12.77
N GLU A 106 13.59 -2.59 11.60
CA GLU A 106 14.25 -1.89 10.51
C GLU A 106 13.28 -0.88 9.88
N GLY A 107 13.78 0.29 9.49
CA GLY A 107 12.95 1.37 8.95
C GLY A 107 12.00 2.00 9.98
N ARG A 108 10.88 2.56 9.49
CA ARG A 108 9.90 3.31 10.30
C ARG A 108 8.70 2.44 10.65
N VAL A 109 8.31 2.41 11.93
CA VAL A 109 7.10 1.72 12.40
C VAL A 109 6.37 2.61 13.43
N PRO A 110 5.58 3.60 12.97
CA PRO A 110 4.92 4.56 13.85
C PRO A 110 3.60 4.00 14.43
N LEU A 111 3.67 3.28 15.56
CA LEU A 111 2.50 2.60 16.16
C LEU A 111 1.40 3.53 16.70
N HIS A 112 1.72 4.78 17.00
CA HIS A 112 0.75 5.76 17.51
C HIS A 112 0.03 6.54 16.40
N THR A 113 0.51 6.43 15.16
CA THR A 113 0.00 7.22 14.04
C THR A 113 -1.15 6.49 13.36
N LEU A 114 -2.39 6.95 13.58
CA LEU A 114 -3.59 6.31 13.01
C LEU A 114 -3.65 6.34 11.47
N ARG A 115 -3.02 7.32 10.82
CA ARG A 115 -2.94 7.40 9.35
C ARG A 115 -1.96 6.39 8.73
N ALA A 116 -1.13 5.73 9.53
CA ALA A 116 -0.15 4.78 9.05
C ALA A 116 -0.84 3.46 8.67
N ASP A 117 -0.62 2.97 7.45
CA ASP A 117 -1.01 1.62 7.07
C ASP A 117 -0.06 0.61 7.71
N ILE A 118 -0.47 0.07 8.84
CA ILE A 118 0.28 -0.92 9.59
C ILE A 118 -0.47 -2.24 9.50
N ASP A 119 0.18 -3.20 8.88
CA ASP A 119 -0.28 -4.58 8.86
C ASP A 119 0.32 -5.32 10.06
N TYR A 120 -0.51 -6.05 10.78
CA TYR A 120 -0.12 -6.79 11.97
C TYR A 120 -0.44 -8.27 11.80
N GLY A 121 0.55 -9.11 12.10
CA GLY A 121 0.43 -10.56 12.05
C GLY A 121 0.88 -11.17 13.37
N LEU A 122 0.10 -12.12 13.86
CA LEU A 122 0.45 -12.96 15.00
C LEU A 122 0.39 -14.42 14.55
N TYR A 123 1.45 -15.15 14.81
CA TYR A 123 1.46 -16.59 14.64
C TYR A 123 2.22 -17.26 15.78
N GLU A 124 1.73 -18.42 16.20
CA GLU A 124 2.33 -19.18 17.29
C GLU A 124 3.07 -20.41 16.73
N ALA A 125 4.39 -20.43 16.87
CA ALA A 125 5.21 -21.57 16.49
C ALA A 125 5.05 -22.70 17.51
N LYS A 126 4.66 -23.88 17.04
CA LYS A 126 4.61 -25.10 17.85
C LYS A 126 6.00 -25.75 17.84
N THR A 127 6.70 -25.71 18.97
CA THR A 127 8.01 -26.35 19.15
C THR A 127 7.92 -27.45 20.20
N THR A 128 8.93 -28.32 20.28
CA THR A 128 8.97 -29.39 21.29
C THR A 128 9.03 -28.86 22.72
N PHE A 129 9.55 -27.65 22.91
CA PHE A 129 9.72 -27.03 24.23
C PHE A 129 8.52 -26.14 24.63
N GLY A 130 7.51 -26.04 23.78
CA GLY A 130 6.32 -25.21 24.01
C GLY A 130 6.00 -24.32 22.82
N ARG A 131 5.31 -23.21 23.09
CA ARG A 131 4.84 -22.27 22.05
C ARG A 131 5.72 -21.02 22.06
N ILE A 132 6.11 -20.57 20.87
CA ILE A 132 6.82 -19.29 20.69
C ILE A 132 5.89 -18.36 19.92
N GLY A 133 5.57 -17.21 20.51
CA GLY A 133 4.77 -16.19 19.86
C GLY A 133 5.61 -15.33 18.95
N VAL A 134 5.20 -15.20 17.68
CA VAL A 134 5.84 -14.32 16.68
C VAL A 134 4.85 -13.22 16.31
N LYS A 135 5.21 -11.98 16.64
CA LYS A 135 4.47 -10.77 16.32
C LYS A 135 5.22 -9.99 15.25
N VAL A 136 4.53 -9.62 14.18
CA VAL A 136 5.11 -8.87 13.05
C VAL A 136 4.26 -7.63 12.80
N TRP A 137 4.93 -6.49 12.65
CA TRP A 137 4.34 -5.24 12.20
C TRP A 137 5.04 -4.81 10.91
N ILE A 138 4.28 -4.55 9.86
CA ILE A 138 4.79 -4.06 8.57
C ILE A 138 4.13 -2.72 8.28
N TYR A 139 4.93 -1.67 8.14
CA TYR A 139 4.47 -0.34 7.76
C TYR A 139 4.57 -0.18 6.24
N LYS A 140 3.43 0.02 5.58
CA LYS A 140 3.34 0.13 4.11
C LYS A 140 3.33 1.58 3.61
N GLY A 141 3.21 2.55 4.52
CA GLY A 141 3.11 3.97 4.20
C GLY A 141 1.96 4.64 4.91
N ASP A 142 1.76 5.93 4.61
CA ASP A 142 0.63 6.68 5.15
C ASP A 142 -0.51 6.63 4.15
N ILE A 143 -1.72 6.41 4.62
CA ILE A 143 -2.93 6.49 3.82
C ILE A 143 -3.45 7.90 4.00
N VAL A 144 -3.20 8.73 2.99
CA VAL A 144 -3.79 10.06 2.88
C VAL A 144 -5.02 9.92 2.01
N GLY A 145 -6.17 9.67 2.63
CA GLY A 145 -7.45 9.44 1.96
C GLY A 145 -8.27 8.39 2.68
N GLY A 146 -9.56 8.67 2.93
CA GLY A 146 -10.46 7.67 3.51
C GLY A 146 -10.41 6.39 2.68
N LYS A 147 -10.24 5.24 3.35
CA LYS A 147 -9.97 3.90 2.78
C LYS A 147 -11.15 3.32 1.96
N ARG A 148 -11.93 4.16 1.27
CA ARG A 148 -13.05 3.80 0.39
C ARG A 148 -12.85 4.21 -1.08
N GLU A 149 -11.94 5.13 -1.40
CA GLU A 149 -11.70 5.56 -2.79
C GLU A 149 -10.77 4.61 -3.58
N LEU A 150 -9.80 3.95 -2.94
CA LEU A 150 -8.87 3.07 -3.68
C LEU A 150 -9.50 1.76 -4.19
N ALA A 151 -10.58 1.27 -3.56
CA ALA A 151 -11.30 0.10 -4.07
C ALA A 151 -12.20 0.43 -5.29
N ALA A 152 -12.52 1.72 -5.49
CA ALA A 152 -13.32 2.21 -6.61
C ALA A 152 -12.47 2.66 -7.81
N ALA A 153 -11.15 2.79 -7.63
CA ALA A 153 -10.24 3.29 -8.66
C ALA A 153 -9.48 2.15 -9.37
N ALA A 154 -10.20 1.30 -10.11
CA ALA A 154 -9.65 0.47 -11.17
C ALA A 154 -10.72 0.17 -12.23
N PRO A 155 -10.47 0.28 -13.56
CA PRO A 155 -9.55 1.15 -14.28
C PRO A 155 -10.31 2.26 -15.05
N ALA A 156 -9.78 3.49 -15.06
CA ALA A 156 -10.19 4.52 -16.01
C ALA A 156 -9.55 4.21 -17.37
N GLY A 157 -10.22 3.40 -18.19
CA GLY A 157 -9.69 2.98 -19.49
C GLY A 157 -10.68 2.24 -20.39
N ALA A 158 -11.98 2.52 -20.25
CA ALA A 158 -12.99 2.06 -21.20
C ALA A 158 -13.61 3.27 -21.90
N ASP A 159 -13.28 3.36 -23.18
CA ASP A 159 -13.75 4.29 -24.19
C ASP A 159 -15.26 4.56 -24.06
N ARG A 160 -15.63 5.81 -23.73
CA ARG A 160 -17.03 6.22 -23.72
C ARG A 160 -17.38 6.68 -25.14
N PRO A 161 -18.33 6.06 -25.85
CA PRO A 161 -18.70 6.51 -27.19
C PRO A 161 -19.27 7.93 -27.10
N ARG A 162 -18.70 8.81 -27.92
CA ARG A 162 -19.08 10.22 -28.08
C ARG A 162 -20.56 10.31 -28.47
N ARG A 163 -21.41 10.69 -27.53
CA ARG A 163 -22.85 10.90 -27.77
C ARG A 163 -23.03 12.10 -28.70
N GLU A 164 -23.48 11.84 -29.92
CA GLU A 164 -23.83 12.85 -30.91
C GLU A 164 -24.96 13.76 -30.38
N ARG A 165 -24.78 15.08 -30.53
CA ARG A 165 -25.82 16.08 -30.26
C ARG A 165 -26.79 16.11 -31.45
N PRO A 166 -28.10 15.91 -31.26
CA PRO A 166 -29.05 16.09 -32.36
C PRO A 166 -29.24 17.58 -32.64
N SER A 167 -29.07 17.92 -33.91
CA SER A 167 -29.50 19.15 -34.55
C SER A 167 -31.03 19.26 -34.49
N GLY A 168 -31.55 20.44 -34.12
CA GLY A 168 -33.01 20.64 -34.09
C GLY A 168 -33.46 21.98 -33.52
N THR A 169 -33.54 22.97 -34.41
CA THR A 169 -34.60 23.98 -34.51
C THR A 169 -34.98 24.77 -33.23
N ARG A 170 -34.31 25.93 -33.03
CA ARG A 170 -34.91 27.04 -32.28
C ARG A 170 -35.87 27.82 -33.20
N PRO A 171 -37.11 28.13 -32.79
CA PRO A 171 -37.97 29.01 -33.57
C PRO A 171 -37.47 30.45 -33.47
N ARG A 172 -37.41 31.12 -34.63
CA ARG A 172 -37.14 32.55 -34.78
C ARG A 172 -38.25 33.35 -34.09
N ARG A 173 -37.89 34.23 -33.16
CA ARG A 173 -38.75 35.35 -32.76
C ARG A 173 -38.18 36.62 -33.36
N SER A 174 -38.90 37.16 -34.34
CA SER A 174 -38.68 38.48 -34.94
C SER A 174 -39.07 39.59 -33.97
N GLY A 175 -38.40 40.73 -34.11
CA GLY A 175 -38.71 41.96 -33.38
C GLY A 175 -37.53 42.91 -33.46
N ALA A 176 -37.54 43.78 -34.47
CA ALA A 176 -36.51 44.75 -34.79
C ALA A 176 -36.59 46.04 -33.94
N SER A 177 -35.51 46.85 -34.05
CA SER A 177 -35.25 48.22 -33.55
C SER A 177 -34.30 48.27 -32.36
N GLY A 178 -33.10 48.87 -32.43
CA GLY A 178 -32.41 49.60 -33.48
C GLY A 178 -31.03 50.09 -32.97
N THR A 179 -30.13 50.39 -33.91
CA THR A 179 -29.04 51.42 -33.91
C THR A 179 -28.07 51.44 -32.71
N THR A 180 -26.75 51.24 -32.79
CA THR A 180 -25.69 51.80 -33.67
C THR A 180 -24.41 50.93 -33.50
N ALA A 181 -23.75 50.50 -34.59
CA ALA A 181 -22.57 51.08 -35.24
C ALA A 181 -21.24 51.02 -34.44
N THR A 182 -20.34 50.15 -34.93
CA THR A 182 -18.87 50.08 -34.73
C THR A 182 -18.40 49.62 -33.33
N GLY A 183 -17.60 48.54 -33.17
CA GLY A 183 -16.62 47.96 -34.07
C GLY A 183 -15.23 48.32 -33.55
N THR A 184 -14.63 47.37 -32.82
CA THR A 184 -13.22 47.22 -32.39
C THR A 184 -12.20 48.19 -32.98
N ASP A 185 -11.40 48.83 -32.12
CA ASP A 185 -9.96 48.98 -32.33
C ASP A 185 -9.25 49.36 -31.02
N ALA A 186 -7.96 49.05 -30.94
CA ALA A 186 -7.00 49.62 -29.97
C ALA A 186 -7.04 49.16 -28.50
N GLY A 187 -6.88 47.85 -28.28
CA GLY A 187 -6.01 47.32 -27.21
C GLY A 187 -4.52 47.65 -27.45
N ARG A 188 -4.22 48.90 -27.83
CA ARG A 188 -2.91 49.35 -28.32
C ARG A 188 -2.67 50.81 -27.94
N ALA A 189 -2.54 51.11 -26.64
CA ALA A 189 -1.84 52.29 -26.14
C ALA A 189 -1.83 52.31 -24.61
N ALA A 190 -0.98 51.47 -24.02
CA ALA A 190 -0.30 51.77 -22.77
C ALA A 190 1.00 50.95 -22.75
N GLY A 191 1.99 51.41 -23.52
CA GLY A 191 3.39 51.21 -23.10
C GLY A 191 3.58 51.95 -21.78
N GLY A 192 4.44 51.55 -20.88
CA GLY A 192 5.71 50.85 -21.06
C GLY A 192 6.74 51.73 -20.36
N GLU A 193 7.46 51.20 -19.38
CA GLU A 193 8.79 51.71 -19.04
C GLU A 193 9.54 50.64 -18.23
N GLU A 194 10.53 50.05 -18.88
CA GLU A 194 11.53 49.16 -18.31
C GLU A 194 12.87 49.91 -18.35
N ALA A 195 13.51 49.98 -17.18
CA ALA A 195 14.95 50.11 -16.93
C ALA A 195 15.72 51.40 -17.30
N ALA A 196 16.36 51.98 -16.28
CA ALA A 196 17.78 52.33 -16.33
C ALA A 196 18.42 52.31 -14.92
N PRO A 197 19.75 52.08 -14.82
CA PRO A 197 20.43 51.53 -13.65
C PRO A 197 21.30 52.56 -12.90
N ASP A 198 21.81 52.21 -11.72
CA ASP A 198 23.06 52.81 -11.25
C ASP A 198 23.96 51.79 -10.54
N ALA A 199 25.25 51.95 -10.79
CA ALA A 199 26.33 51.04 -10.51
C ALA A 199 27.22 51.57 -9.39
N ALA A 200 27.78 50.68 -8.56
CA ALA A 200 29.09 50.89 -7.95
C ALA A 200 29.68 49.55 -7.51
N ALA A 201 30.89 49.29 -8.01
CA ALA A 201 31.64 48.04 -7.88
C ALA A 201 32.83 48.24 -6.88
N PRO A 202 33.82 47.32 -6.74
CA PRO A 202 34.29 46.81 -5.45
C PRO A 202 35.75 47.17 -5.12
N VAL A 203 36.21 46.92 -3.88
CA VAL A 203 37.57 46.39 -3.51
C VAL A 203 37.79 46.43 -1.99
N GLU A 204 38.26 45.34 -1.37
CA GLU A 204 39.58 45.28 -0.73
C GLU A 204 39.93 43.86 -0.26
N ALA A 205 41.22 43.57 -0.30
CA ALA A 205 41.88 42.30 -0.03
C ALA A 205 42.87 42.46 1.14
N GLN A 206 43.40 41.32 1.61
CA GLN A 206 44.56 41.14 2.52
C GLN A 206 44.23 41.30 4.02
N SER A 207 44.78 40.57 5.00
CA SER A 207 45.79 39.48 5.11
C SER A 207 45.92 39.08 6.61
N THR A 208 46.80 38.11 6.91
CA THR A 208 47.38 37.68 8.22
C THR A 208 46.51 36.77 9.11
N GLU A 209 46.99 35.67 9.70
CA GLU A 209 48.35 35.24 10.04
C GLU A 209 48.42 33.71 10.28
N SER A 210 49.66 33.23 10.15
CA SER A 210 50.33 31.95 10.49
C SER A 210 49.63 30.85 11.29
#